data_AF-A0A6M1MBF9-F1
#
_entry.id   AF-A0A6M1MBF9-F1
#
_cell.length_a   1.000
_cell.length_b   1.000
_cell.length_c   1.000
_cell.angle_alpha   90.00
_cell.angle_beta   90.00
_cell.angle_gamma   90.00
#
_symmetry.space_group_name_H-M   'P 1'
#
loop_
_entity.id
_entity.type
_entity.pdbx_description
1 polymer ?
#
loop_
_entity_poly.entity_id
_entity_poly.type
_entity_poly.pdbx_seq_one_letter_code
_entity_poly.pdbx_strand_id
1 'polypeptide(L)' 'MSYDLVRQTHPGAPSVVGARVRHTPTGRLGRIAPAVPGLGAQLRVRFEGEVLPCRVDPASLVFAIAALVTLPGRRP' A
#
# COMPACT_ATOMS: atom_id res chain seq x y z
N MET A 1 12.79 12.94 2.40
CA MET A 1 12.69 11.65 3.12
C MET A 1 11.28 11.47 3.74
N SER A 2 10.21 11.46 2.93
CA SER A 2 8.84 11.32 3.48
C SER A 2 8.52 9.89 3.95
N TYR A 3 9.11 8.87 3.32
CA TYR A 3 8.91 7.48 3.74
C TYR A 3 9.63 7.15 5.05
N ASP A 4 10.80 7.76 5.32
CA ASP A 4 11.47 7.60 6.61
C ASP A 4 10.63 8.16 7.74
N LEU A 5 9.99 9.32 7.53
CA LEU A 5 9.05 9.88 8.50
C LEU A 5 7.84 8.96 8.74
N VAL A 6 7.27 8.37 7.68
CA VAL A 6 6.19 7.38 7.81
C VAL A 6 6.65 6.16 8.60
N ARG A 7 7.86 5.65 8.35
CA ARG A 7 8.41 4.50 9.10
C ARG A 7 8.66 4.81 10.57
N GLN A 8 9.10 6.03 10.88
CA GLN A 8 9.33 6.48 12.25
C GLN A 8 8.02 6.68 13.02
N THR A 9 6.97 7.16 12.35
CA THR A 9 5.67 7.48 12.97
C THR A 9 4.69 6.30 12.97
N HIS A 10 4.79 5.40 11.99
CA HIS A 10 3.89 4.27 11.78
C HIS A 10 4.70 2.99 11.53
N PRO A 11 5.34 2.43 12.58
CA PRO A 11 6.08 1.18 12.45
C PRO A 11 5.12 0.05 12.03
N GLY A 12 5.29 -0.45 10.81
CA GLY A 12 4.42 -1.47 10.20
C GLY A 12 3.62 -0.99 8.99
N ALA A 13 3.55 0.32 8.72
CA ALA A 13 2.87 0.83 7.54
C ALA A 13 3.57 0.41 6.23
N PRO A 14 2.80 0.08 5.18
CA PRO A 14 3.33 -0.34 3.88
C PRO A 14 3.92 0.83 3.11
N SER A 15 5.14 1.24 3.49
CA SER A 15 5.84 2.44 3.01
C SER A 15 6.78 2.18 1.82
N VAL A 16 6.62 1.06 1.12
CA VAL A 16 7.48 0.66 0.00
C VAL A 16 6.80 1.01 -1.32
N VAL A 17 7.45 1.81 -2.17
CA VAL A 17 6.94 2.17 -3.50
C VAL A 17 6.67 0.91 -4.34
N GLY A 18 5.52 0.87 -5.00
CA GLY A 18 5.07 -0.27 -5.79
C GLY A 18 4.40 -1.39 -4.99
N ALA A 19 4.51 -1.39 -3.65
CA ALA A 19 3.86 -2.39 -2.81
C ALA A 19 2.35 -2.38 -3.01
N ARG A 20 1.77 -3.58 -3.11
CA ARG A 20 0.32 -3.74 -3.21
C ARG A 20 -0.29 -3.60 -1.81
N VAL A 21 -1.34 -2.80 -1.72
CA VAL A 21 -1.98 -2.47 -0.44
C VAL A 21 -3.49 -2.58 -0.55
N ARG A 22 -4.14 -2.81 0.59
CA ARG A 22 -5.59 -2.73 0.76
C ARG A 22 -5.91 -1.60 1.71
N HIS A 23 -6.86 -0.75 1.31
CA HIS A 23 -7.39 0.31 2.18
C HIS A 23 -8.51 -0.25 3.05
N THR A 24 -8.22 -0.40 4.35
CA THR A 24 -9.06 -1.10 5.31
C THR A 24 -10.51 -0.59 5.36
N PRO A 25 -10.78 0.74 5.38
CA PRO A 25 -12.14 1.26 5.45
C PRO A 25 -13.01 0.96 4.22
N THR A 26 -12.40 0.88 3.03
CA THR A 26 -13.16 0.77 1.76
C THR A 26 -12.98 -0.57 1.05
N GLY A 27 -12.06 -1.41 1.51
CA GLY A 27 -11.67 -2.65 0.84
C GLY A 27 -10.88 -2.47 -0.47
N ARG A 28 -10.72 -1.24 -0.97
CA ARG A 28 -10.06 -0.94 -2.25
C ARG A 28 -8.61 -1.42 -2.27
N LEU A 29 -8.23 -2.02 -3.40
CA LEU A 29 -6.85 -2.42 -3.68
C LEU A 29 -6.12 -1.33 -4.44
N GLY A 30 -4.82 -1.21 -4.20
CA GLY A 30 -3.98 -0.22 -4.86
C GLY A 30 -2.50 -0.52 -4.74
N ARG A 31 -1.68 0.41 -5.23
CA ARG A 31 -0.22 0.38 -5.10
C ARG A 31 0.32 1.70 -4.56
N ILE A 32 1.35 1.61 -3.71
CA ILE A 32 2.08 2.78 -3.24
C ILE A 32 2.74 3.47 -4.43
N ALA A 33 2.40 4.73 -4.67
CA ALA A 33 3.00 5.59 -5.67
C ALA A 33 4.17 6.39 -5.07
N PRO A 34 5.11 6.91 -5.88
CA PRO A 34 6.21 7.73 -5.40
C PRO A 34 5.74 8.97 -4.62
N ALA A 35 6.45 9.27 -3.54
CA ALA A 35 6.24 10.47 -2.74
C ALA A 35 6.54 11.73 -3.55
N VAL A 36 5.90 12.83 -3.16
CA VAL A 36 6.11 14.17 -3.73
C VAL A 36 6.49 15.14 -2.60
N PRO A 37 7.12 16.27 -2.91
CA PRO A 37 7.39 17.30 -1.92
C PRO A 37 6.11 17.72 -1.18
N GLY A 38 6.23 17.95 0.14
CA GLY A 38 5.10 18.38 0.99
C GLY A 38 4.11 17.28 1.41
N LEU A 39 4.43 16.00 1.20
CA LEU A 39 3.54 14.88 1.56
C LEU A 39 3.43 14.63 3.08
N GLY A 40 4.42 15.05 3.87
CA GLY A 40 4.45 14.80 5.32
C GLY A 40 4.48 13.30 5.65
N ALA A 41 3.81 12.91 6.74
CA ALA A 41 3.67 11.52 7.20
C ALA A 41 2.51 10.76 6.51
N GLN A 42 2.21 11.09 5.25
CA GLN A 42 1.18 10.42 4.45
C GLN A 42 1.79 9.54 3.37
N LEU A 43 1.00 8.60 2.84
CA LEU A 43 1.36 7.78 1.68
C LEU A 43 0.59 8.22 0.45
N ARG A 44 1.20 8.09 -0.73
CA ARG A 44 0.48 8.17 -2.00
C ARG A 44 0.11 6.78 -2.47
N VAL A 45 -1.16 6.58 -2.81
CA VAL A 45 -1.65 5.29 -3.30
C VAL A 45 -2.43 5.53 -4.58
N ARG A 46 -2.11 4.76 -5.62
CA ARG A 46 -2.97 4.65 -6.80
C ARG A 46 -3.86 3.43 -6.62
N PHE A 47 -5.14 3.67 -6.38
CA PHE A 47 -6.14 2.60 -6.30
C PHE A 47 -6.44 2.03 -7.68
N GLU A 48 -6.82 0.76 -7.72
CA GLU A 48 -7.27 0.09 -8.95
C GLU A 48 -8.49 0.83 -9.51
N GLY A 49 -8.49 1.08 -10.82
CA GLY A 49 -9.52 1.89 -11.51
C GLY A 49 -9.28 3.41 -11.50
N GLU A 50 -8.33 3.92 -10.70
CA GLU A 50 -8.03 5.36 -10.65
C GLU A 50 -6.86 5.75 -11.55
N VAL A 51 -6.98 6.90 -12.20
CA VAL A 51 -5.90 7.49 -13.00
C VAL A 51 -4.82 8.09 -12.11
N LEU A 52 -5.24 8.85 -11.09
CA LEU A 52 -4.34 9.63 -10.25
C LEU A 52 -4.16 9.00 -8.86
N PRO A 53 -2.93 9.01 -8.29
CA PRO A 53 -2.72 8.62 -6.89
C PRO A 53 -3.29 9.67 -5.94
N CYS A 54 -3.94 9.21 -4.87
CA CYS A 54 -4.43 10.06 -3.78
C CYS A 54 -3.56 9.93 -2.52
N ARG A 55 -3.71 10.87 -1.59
CA ARG A 55 -3.05 10.85 -0.28
C ARG A 55 -3.86 9.99 0.68
N VAL A 56 -3.20 9.12 1.41
CA VAL A 56 -3.82 8.16 2.33
C VAL A 56 -3.04 8.14 3.64
N ASP A 57 -3.79 8.01 4.74
CA ASP A 57 -3.24 7.78 6.07
C ASP A 57 -2.53 6.41 6.10
N PRO A 58 -1.25 6.34 6.50
CA PRO A 58 -0.54 5.08 6.60
C PRO A 58 -1.23 4.05 7.51
N ALA A 59 -1.94 4.49 8.55
CA ALA A 59 -2.64 3.61 9.49
C ALA A 59 -3.86 2.90 8.87
N SER A 60 -4.40 3.41 7.77
CA SER A 60 -5.56 2.83 7.09
C SER A 60 -5.19 1.80 6.00
N LEU A 61 -3.89 1.52 5.82
CA LEU A 61 -3.37 0.63 4.80
C LEU A 61 -2.75 -0.62 5.40
N VAL A 62 -3.05 -1.76 4.79
CA VAL A 62 -2.36 -3.02 5.05
C VAL A 62 -1.75 -3.55 3.76
N PHE A 63 -0.68 -4.35 3.87
CA PHE A 63 -0.16 -5.08 2.72
C PHE A 63 -1.25 -5.99 2.15
N ALA A 64 -1.47 -5.90 0.84
CA ALA A 64 -2.30 -6.87 0.15
C ALA A 64 -1.48 -8.14 -0.04
N ILE A 65 -1.67 -9.09 0.88
CA ILE A 65 -1.10 -10.43 0.73
C ILE A 65 -1.79 -11.06 -0.48
N ALA A 66 -1.01 -11.54 -1.45
CA ALA A 66 -1.56 -12.37 -2.51
C ALA A 66 -2.24 -13.57 -1.84
N ALA A 67 -3.52 -13.83 -2.15
CA ALA A 67 -4.12 -15.08 -1.73
C ALA A 67 -3.22 -16.21 -2.24
N LEU A 68 -2.65 -16.99 -1.32
CA LEU A 68 -1.91 -18.19 -1.70
C LEU A 68 -2.93 -19.12 -2.37
N VAL A 69 -2.91 -19.15 -3.69
CA VAL A 69 -3.67 -20.14 -4.45
C VAL A 69 -2.96 -21.46 -4.21
N THR A 70 -3.59 -22.36 -3.46
CA THR A 70 -3.15 -23.75 -3.40
C THR A 70 -3.28 -24.32 -4.80
N LEU A 71 -2.16 -24.42 -5.53
CA LEU A 71 -2.15 -25.14 -6.79
C LEU A 71 -2.59 -26.57 -6.49
N PRO A 72 -3.63 -27.11 -7.16
CA PRO A 72 -3.99 -28.50 -6.97
C PRO A 72 -2.75 -29.33 -7.29
N GLY A 73 -2.28 -30.08 -6.29
CA GLY A 73 -1.04 -30.83 -6.37
C GLY A 73 -1.04 -31.68 -7.63
N ARG A 74 -0.03 -31.50 -8.49
CA ARG A 74 0.33 -32.52 -9.45
C ARG A 74 0.64 -33.79 -8.65
N ARG A 75 -0.29 -34.74 -8.68
CA ARG A 75 -0.02 -36.14 -8.32
C ARG A 75 0.80 -36.78 -9.44
N PRO A 76 1.59 -37.80 -9.10
CA PRO A 76 3.05 -37.89 -9.24
C PRO A 76 3.56 -37.96 -10.68
#